data_AF-A0A1D2I8Y9-F1
#
_entry.id   AF-A0A1D2I8Y9-F1
#
_cell.length_a   1.000
_cell.length_b   1.000
_cell.length_c   1.000
_cell.angle_alpha   90.00
_cell.angle_beta   90.00
_cell.angle_gamma   90.00
#
_symmetry.space_group_name_H-M   'P 1'
#
loop_
_entity.id
_entity.type
_entity.pdbx_description
1 polymer ?
#
loop_
_entity_poly.entity_id
_entity_poly.type
_entity_poly.pdbx_seq_one_letter_code
_entity_poly.pdbx_strand_id
1 'polypeptide(L)'
;MRSRAVNRVSARSVLYPTAVPGPKAVRARDNRGMGSKDGIFRQQDDRTASERAGDARDRDGDGRARSARPRDGLGRPLPYGAQGVPRQPEGVVRPPLESVAEAQRLLDEGKPFHAHEVLEDAWKSGPEEERELWRGLAQLAVGLTHTARGNVTGGARLLRRGAGSAEEWAAGAGRARPYGIDLGGVVAWARELAAEVERGDGVPVDAGARAPRLRAGARGQGS
;
A
#
# COMPACT_ATOMS: atom_id res chain seq x y z
N MET A 1 71.93 17.09 5.44
CA MET A 1 72.16 15.64 5.26
C MET A 1 70.83 14.94 5.56
N ARG A 2 70.18 14.36 4.52
CA ARG A 2 68.95 13.50 4.53
C ARG A 2 67.63 14.19 4.95
N SER A 3 66.76 14.62 4.03
CA SER A 3 65.81 13.89 3.16
C SER A 3 64.44 13.56 3.78
N ARG A 4 63.43 14.34 3.34
CA ARG A 4 62.04 14.02 2.90
C ARG A 4 61.26 12.88 3.56
N ALA A 5 60.01 13.17 3.94
CA ALA A 5 58.81 12.69 3.20
C ALA A 5 57.52 13.35 3.72
N VAL A 6 56.74 13.87 2.78
CA VAL A 6 55.41 14.46 2.95
C VAL A 6 54.41 13.38 2.55
N ASN A 7 53.46 13.02 3.40
CA ASN A 7 52.47 11.99 3.07
C ASN A 7 51.17 12.65 2.59
N ARG A 8 50.93 12.58 1.28
CA ARG A 8 49.73 13.05 0.57
C ARG A 8 49.04 11.82 0.02
N VAL A 9 47.91 11.42 0.59
CA VAL A 9 47.10 10.31 0.06
C VAL A 9 46.10 10.88 -0.95
N SER A 10 46.24 10.38 -2.17
CA SER A 10 45.57 10.77 -3.39
C SER A 10 44.16 10.22 -3.48
N ALA A 11 43.24 11.06 -3.96
CA ALA A 11 41.98 10.64 -4.54
C ALA A 11 42.22 9.64 -5.69
N ARG A 12 41.40 8.58 -5.74
CA ARG A 12 41.30 7.67 -6.88
C ARG A 12 39.93 7.86 -7.53
N SER A 13 39.93 8.62 -8.62
CA SER A 13 38.94 8.51 -9.69
C SER A 13 39.19 7.18 -10.42
N VAL A 14 38.17 6.33 -10.50
CA VAL A 14 38.16 5.19 -11.42
C VAL A 14 36.95 5.33 -12.32
N LEU A 15 37.26 5.34 -13.61
CA LEU A 15 36.39 5.48 -14.77
C LEU A 15 35.43 4.29 -14.88
N TYR A 16 34.16 4.58 -15.20
CA TYR A 16 33.18 3.57 -15.63
C TYR A 16 33.37 3.24 -17.11
N PRO A 17 33.50 1.95 -17.50
CA PRO A 17 33.27 1.54 -18.87
C PRO A 17 31.79 1.24 -19.16
N THR A 18 31.49 1.38 -20.44
CA THR A 18 30.21 1.38 -21.17
C THR A 18 29.53 0.02 -21.39
N ALA A 19 28.23 0.09 -21.69
CA ALA A 19 27.42 -0.75 -22.61
C ALA A 19 26.56 -1.94 -22.08
N VAL A 20 25.26 -1.64 -22.02
CA VAL A 20 23.99 -2.37 -22.29
C VAL A 20 24.03 -3.83 -22.82
N PRO A 21 23.02 -4.66 -22.47
CA PRO A 21 22.08 -5.10 -23.52
C PRO A 21 20.58 -5.01 -23.11
N GLY A 22 19.74 -4.63 -24.08
CA GLY A 22 18.29 -4.41 -23.93
C GLY A 22 17.44 -5.70 -23.86
N PRO A 23 16.14 -5.57 -23.52
CA PRO A 23 15.24 -6.71 -23.41
C PRO A 23 14.79 -7.27 -24.78
N LYS A 24 14.73 -8.60 -24.83
CA LYS A 24 14.40 -9.44 -25.99
C LYS A 24 12.92 -9.36 -26.38
N ALA A 25 12.67 -9.42 -27.69
CA ALA A 25 11.37 -9.47 -28.33
C ALA A 25 10.52 -10.69 -27.89
N VAL A 26 9.24 -10.43 -27.57
CA VAL A 26 8.22 -11.47 -27.36
C VAL A 26 7.57 -11.76 -28.72
N ARG A 27 7.61 -13.04 -29.11
CA ARG A 27 7.03 -13.54 -30.36
C ARG A 27 5.50 -13.59 -30.29
N ALA A 28 4.87 -13.13 -31.36
CA ALA A 28 3.47 -13.31 -31.68
C ALA A 28 3.13 -14.81 -31.73
N ARG A 29 1.96 -15.18 -31.17
CA ARG A 29 1.35 -16.50 -31.36
C ARG A 29 0.21 -16.36 -32.37
N ASP A 30 0.31 -17.16 -33.42
CA ASP A 30 -0.69 -17.35 -34.46
C ASP A 30 -1.98 -17.94 -33.89
N ASN A 31 -3.12 -17.43 -34.38
CA ASN A 31 -4.45 -17.92 -34.05
C ASN A 31 -5.06 -18.50 -35.34
N ARG A 32 -5.13 -19.83 -35.44
CA ARG A 32 -5.93 -20.55 -36.45
C ARG A 32 -6.57 -21.78 -35.83
N GLY A 33 -7.88 -21.87 -35.93
CA GLY A 33 -8.66 -23.05 -35.54
C GLY A 33 -10.17 -22.82 -35.67
N MET A 34 -10.71 -23.17 -36.84
CA MET A 34 -12.12 -23.16 -37.24
C MET A 34 -12.97 -24.18 -36.44
N GLY A 35 -14.28 -23.92 -36.28
CA GLY A 35 -15.25 -24.94 -35.87
C GLY A 35 -16.68 -24.42 -35.66
N SER A 36 -17.51 -24.56 -36.69
CA SER A 36 -18.94 -24.19 -36.78
C SER A 36 -19.87 -25.15 -36.01
N LYS A 37 -21.00 -24.65 -35.46
CA LYS A 37 -22.39 -25.03 -35.84
C LYS A 37 -23.47 -24.63 -34.80
N ASP A 38 -24.51 -23.99 -35.33
CA ASP A 38 -25.95 -24.15 -35.08
C ASP A 38 -26.53 -23.97 -33.66
N GLY A 39 -27.49 -23.04 -33.52
CA GLY A 39 -28.41 -23.04 -32.39
C GLY A 39 -29.13 -21.72 -32.11
N ILE A 40 -30.16 -21.43 -32.90
CA ILE A 40 -31.27 -20.49 -32.66
C ILE A 40 -31.70 -20.50 -31.17
N PHE A 41 -31.76 -19.34 -30.49
CA PHE A 41 -32.88 -18.95 -29.62
C PHE A 41 -32.81 -17.44 -29.32
N ARG A 42 -33.74 -16.70 -29.95
CA ARG A 42 -34.01 -15.29 -29.72
C ARG A 42 -34.96 -15.23 -28.52
N GLN A 43 -34.52 -14.68 -27.38
CA GLN A 43 -35.42 -14.28 -26.30
C GLN A 43 -35.10 -12.84 -25.88
N GLN A 44 -36.16 -12.05 -25.86
CA GLN A 44 -36.20 -10.63 -25.55
C GLN A 44 -35.85 -10.42 -24.07
N ASP A 45 -34.82 -9.61 -23.80
CA ASP A 45 -34.59 -9.04 -22.48
C ASP A 45 -34.97 -7.55 -22.53
N ASP A 46 -36.27 -7.30 -22.30
CA ASP A 46 -36.79 -6.01 -21.84
C ASP A 46 -36.31 -5.78 -20.40
N ARG A 47 -35.09 -5.26 -20.25
CA ARG A 47 -34.61 -4.68 -18.99
C ARG A 47 -34.20 -3.23 -19.22
N THR A 48 -35.19 -2.37 -18.97
CA THR A 48 -35.10 -0.96 -18.54
C THR A 48 -33.79 -0.23 -18.87
N ALA A 49 -33.85 0.62 -19.90
CA ALA A 49 -32.82 1.61 -20.23
C ALA A 49 -32.46 2.59 -19.08
N SER A 50 -33.23 2.56 -17.98
CA SER A 50 -33.01 3.39 -16.78
C SER A 50 -31.80 2.97 -15.92
N GLU A 51 -31.32 1.72 -16.00
CA GLU A 51 -30.18 1.26 -15.18
C GLU A 51 -28.81 1.49 -15.85
N ARG A 52 -28.78 1.69 -17.18
CA ARG A 52 -27.54 1.94 -17.93
C ARG A 52 -27.09 3.41 -17.93
N ALA A 53 -27.91 4.32 -17.40
CA ALA A 53 -27.64 5.76 -17.39
C ALA A 53 -26.89 6.25 -16.15
N GLY A 54 -26.68 5.41 -15.13
CA GLY A 54 -25.99 5.76 -13.88
C GLY A 54 -24.46 5.58 -13.90
N ASP A 55 -23.89 5.01 -14.97
CA ASP A 55 -22.45 4.73 -15.12
C ASP A 55 -21.76 5.68 -16.11
N ALA A 56 -22.28 6.89 -16.27
CA ALA A 56 -21.50 7.99 -16.84
C ALA A 56 -20.41 8.33 -15.82
N ARG A 57 -19.26 7.67 -15.94
CA ARG A 57 -18.09 7.87 -15.07
C ARG A 57 -17.79 9.36 -15.00
N ASP A 58 -18.09 9.98 -13.86
CA ASP A 58 -17.68 11.35 -13.57
C ASP A 58 -16.20 11.48 -13.90
N ARG A 59 -15.86 12.48 -14.72
CA ARG A 59 -14.48 12.78 -15.08
C ARG A 59 -14.09 14.11 -14.46
N ASP A 60 -12.88 14.21 -13.93
CA ASP A 60 -12.35 15.52 -13.51
C ASP A 60 -11.95 16.38 -14.71
N GLY A 61 -11.50 17.61 -14.44
CA GLY A 61 -10.99 18.53 -15.47
C GLY A 61 -9.84 17.96 -16.31
N ASP A 62 -9.18 16.90 -15.83
CA ASP A 62 -8.09 16.19 -16.51
C ASP A 62 -8.56 14.89 -17.22
N GLY A 63 -9.88 14.63 -17.26
CA GLY A 63 -10.46 13.48 -17.96
C GLY A 63 -10.31 12.14 -17.23
N ARG A 64 -9.82 12.11 -15.98
CA ARG A 64 -9.70 10.88 -15.19
C ARG A 64 -11.07 10.49 -14.67
N ALA A 65 -11.46 9.23 -14.86
CA ALA A 65 -12.68 8.68 -14.26
C ALA A 65 -12.59 8.78 -12.72
N ARG A 66 -13.21 9.81 -12.16
CA ARG A 66 -13.32 10.09 -10.74
C ARG A 66 -14.79 10.07 -10.36
N SER A 67 -15.28 8.90 -9.95
CA SER A 67 -16.60 8.81 -9.32
C SER A 67 -16.66 9.81 -8.15
N ALA A 68 -17.50 10.84 -8.25
CA ALA A 68 -17.70 11.85 -7.20
C ALA A 68 -18.48 11.30 -5.98
N ARG A 69 -18.82 10.01 -6.02
CA ARG A 69 -19.60 9.32 -5.00
C ARG A 69 -18.85 9.35 -3.65
N PRO A 70 -19.50 9.82 -2.56
CA PRO A 70 -18.92 9.81 -1.23
C PRO A 70 -18.50 8.40 -0.80
N ARG A 71 -17.45 8.29 0.03
CA ARG A 71 -16.93 7.01 0.54
C ARG A 71 -16.77 7.03 2.05
N ASP A 72 -16.85 5.86 2.68
CA ASP A 72 -16.55 5.72 4.12
C ASP A 72 -15.04 5.68 4.41
N GLY A 73 -14.65 5.58 5.69
CA GLY A 73 -13.24 5.48 6.11
C GLY A 73 -12.50 4.26 5.58
N LEU A 74 -13.24 3.22 5.15
CA LEU A 74 -12.70 2.04 4.51
C LEU A 74 -12.64 2.20 2.98
N GLY A 75 -13.21 3.24 2.37
CA GLY A 75 -13.23 3.48 0.92
C GLY A 75 -14.43 2.86 0.18
N ARG A 76 -15.44 2.33 0.90
CA ARG A 76 -16.66 1.79 0.29
C ARG A 76 -17.57 2.93 -0.19
N PRO A 77 -18.18 2.84 -1.39
CA PRO A 77 -19.11 3.87 -1.86
C PRO A 77 -20.35 3.98 -0.96
N LEU A 78 -20.74 5.21 -0.63
CA LEU A 78 -21.93 5.55 0.14
C LEU A 78 -23.08 5.99 -0.78
N PRO A 79 -24.34 5.95 -0.34
CA PRO A 79 -25.45 6.57 -1.08
C PRO A 79 -25.18 8.05 -1.41
N TYR A 80 -25.73 8.54 -2.52
CA TYR A 80 -25.67 9.98 -2.82
C TYR A 80 -26.34 10.80 -1.71
N GLY A 81 -25.75 11.93 -1.34
CA GLY A 81 -26.21 12.78 -0.22
C GLY A 81 -25.71 12.35 1.17
N ALA A 82 -25.10 11.17 1.31
CA ALA A 82 -24.41 10.81 2.55
C ALA A 82 -23.09 11.58 2.70
N GLN A 83 -22.76 11.97 3.93
CA GLN A 83 -21.45 12.53 4.23
C GLN A 83 -20.39 11.42 4.18
N GLY A 84 -19.51 11.49 3.19
CA GLY A 84 -18.34 10.64 3.10
C GLY A 84 -17.12 11.26 3.79
N VAL A 85 -16.10 10.44 4.00
CA VAL A 85 -14.77 10.92 4.37
C VAL A 85 -14.16 11.60 3.13
N PRO A 86 -13.68 12.86 3.25
CA PRO A 86 -12.95 13.51 2.17
C PRO A 86 -11.72 12.67 1.80
N ARG A 87 -11.51 12.48 0.49
CA ARG A 87 -10.30 11.82 0.00
C ARG A 87 -9.07 12.59 0.47
N GLN A 88 -8.00 11.86 0.78
CA GLN A 88 -6.72 12.51 0.98
C GLN A 88 -6.26 13.14 -0.34
N PRO A 89 -5.57 14.29 -0.30
CA PRO A 89 -4.92 14.82 -1.47
C PRO A 89 -3.86 13.80 -1.95
N GLU A 90 -4.02 13.33 -3.20
CA GLU A 90 -3.13 12.37 -3.84
C GLU A 90 -1.77 13.02 -4.18
N GLY A 91 -0.66 12.29 -3.99
CA GLY A 91 0.67 12.74 -4.43
C GLY A 91 1.31 13.82 -3.55
N VAL A 92 0.84 13.96 -2.31
CA VAL A 92 1.45 14.91 -1.37
C VAL A 92 2.68 14.27 -0.75
N VAL A 93 3.85 14.77 -1.16
CA VAL A 93 5.14 14.36 -0.59
C VAL A 93 5.23 14.91 0.84
N ARG A 94 5.30 14.00 1.81
CA ARG A 94 5.49 14.30 3.23
C ARG A 94 6.85 13.80 3.71
N PRO A 95 7.52 14.52 4.63
CA PRO A 95 8.66 13.98 5.34
C PRO A 95 8.32 12.66 6.05
N PRO A 96 9.25 11.68 6.12
CA PRO A 96 9.00 10.38 6.74
C PRO A 96 8.33 10.39 8.12
N LEU A 97 8.77 11.28 9.02
CA LEU A 97 8.19 11.40 10.37
C LEU A 97 6.73 11.87 10.32
N GLU A 98 6.40 12.79 9.41
CA GLU A 98 5.04 13.29 9.22
C GLU A 98 4.16 12.24 8.57
N SER A 99 4.67 11.48 7.58
CA SER A 99 3.96 10.35 6.99
C SER A 99 3.56 9.31 8.04
N VAL A 100 4.47 8.98 8.96
CA VAL A 100 4.19 8.04 10.07
C VAL A 100 3.16 8.62 11.04
N ALA A 101 3.28 9.89 11.42
CA ALA A 101 2.36 10.55 12.34
C ALA A 101 0.94 10.63 11.75
N GLU A 102 0.82 11.01 10.48
CA GLU A 102 -0.46 11.10 9.79
C GLU A 102 -1.09 9.73 9.57
N ALA A 103 -0.29 8.72 9.18
CA ALA A 103 -0.76 7.35 9.08
C ALA A 103 -1.28 6.84 10.43
N GLN A 104 -0.60 7.11 11.55
CA GLN A 104 -1.07 6.74 12.88
C GLN A 104 -2.42 7.40 13.20
N ARG A 105 -2.55 8.72 12.98
CA ARG A 105 -3.80 9.46 13.23
C ARG A 105 -4.97 8.85 12.45
N LEU A 106 -4.76 8.54 11.18
CA LEU A 106 -5.78 7.93 10.32
C LEU A 106 -6.14 6.51 10.78
N LEU A 107 -5.16 5.71 11.21
CA LEU A 107 -5.42 4.39 11.78
C LEU A 107 -6.25 4.48 13.06
N ASP A 108 -5.90 5.41 13.96
CA ASP A 108 -6.63 5.66 15.20
C ASP A 108 -8.09 6.08 14.96
N GLU A 109 -8.35 6.80 13.87
CA GLU A 109 -9.69 7.20 13.42
C GLU A 109 -10.45 6.09 12.68
N GLY A 110 -9.90 4.87 12.58
CA GLY A 110 -10.52 3.77 11.83
C GLY A 110 -10.53 3.99 10.32
N LYS A 111 -9.57 4.75 9.78
CA LYS A 111 -9.42 5.07 8.34
C LYS A 111 -8.18 4.39 7.72
N PRO A 112 -8.06 3.05 7.79
CA PRO A 112 -6.88 2.34 7.30
C PRO A 112 -6.65 2.47 5.79
N PHE A 113 -7.71 2.71 4.99
CA PHE A 113 -7.56 2.94 3.56
C PHE A 113 -6.84 4.26 3.28
N HIS A 114 -7.17 5.31 4.03
CA HIS A 114 -6.51 6.61 3.90
C HIS A 114 -5.07 6.55 4.44
N ALA A 115 -4.84 5.78 5.52
CA ALA A 115 -3.48 5.54 6.00
C ALA A 115 -2.63 4.79 4.96
N HIS A 116 -3.22 3.85 4.22
CA HIS A 116 -2.56 3.18 3.09
C HIS A 116 -2.12 4.18 2.03
N GLU A 117 -2.97 5.14 1.64
CA GLU A 117 -2.61 6.18 0.65
C GLU A 117 -1.40 6.99 1.10
N VAL A 118 -1.36 7.43 2.37
CA VAL A 118 -0.21 8.19 2.92
C VAL A 118 1.09 7.38 2.89
N LEU A 119 1.02 6.09 3.25
CA LEU A 119 2.18 5.20 3.26
C LEU A 119 2.61 4.82 1.83
N GLU A 120 1.67 4.74 0.89
CA GLU A 120 1.95 4.51 -0.52
C GLU A 120 2.64 5.72 -1.17
N ASP A 121 2.22 6.94 -0.84
CA ASP A 121 2.91 8.16 -1.26
C ASP A 121 4.36 8.16 -0.75
N ALA A 122 4.58 7.82 0.52
CA ALA A 122 5.92 7.67 1.08
C ALA A 122 6.75 6.58 0.38
N TRP A 123 6.13 5.48 -0.06
CA TRP A 123 6.81 4.46 -0.86
C TRP A 123 7.22 4.97 -2.25
N LYS A 124 6.37 5.79 -2.88
CA LYS A 124 6.61 6.33 -4.23
C LYS A 124 7.66 7.44 -4.24
N SER A 125 7.69 8.28 -3.19
CA SER A 125 8.59 9.43 -3.10
C SER A 125 9.84 9.20 -2.25
N GLY A 126 9.87 8.14 -1.44
CA GLY A 126 10.96 7.85 -0.51
C GLY A 126 12.24 7.32 -1.18
N PRO A 127 13.34 7.27 -0.43
CA PRO A 127 14.62 6.74 -0.92
C PRO A 127 14.52 5.25 -1.24
N GLU A 128 15.33 4.77 -2.19
CA GLU A 128 15.22 3.41 -2.73
C GLU A 128 15.45 2.35 -1.66
N GLU A 129 16.41 2.60 -0.76
CA GLU A 129 16.76 1.75 0.37
C GLU A 129 15.63 1.57 1.39
N GLU A 130 14.60 2.42 1.37
CA GLU A 130 13.45 2.35 2.28
C GLU A 130 12.17 1.88 1.58
N ARG A 131 12.22 1.55 0.28
CA ARG A 131 11.02 1.15 -0.47
C ARG A 131 10.27 -0.03 0.15
N GLU A 132 10.99 -1.07 0.57
CA GLU A 132 10.35 -2.25 1.16
C GLU A 132 9.76 -1.99 2.55
N LEU A 133 10.33 -1.06 3.32
CA LEU A 133 9.73 -0.57 4.56
C LEU A 133 8.37 0.07 4.28
N TRP A 134 8.33 1.10 3.43
CA TRP A 134 7.12 1.85 3.13
C TRP A 134 6.05 0.97 2.47
N ARG A 135 6.46 0.11 1.54
CA ARG A 135 5.59 -0.89 0.92
C ARG A 135 5.00 -1.86 1.94
N GLY A 136 5.81 -2.35 2.87
CA GLY A 136 5.36 -3.23 3.95
C GLY A 136 4.29 -2.55 4.80
N LEU A 137 4.54 -1.33 5.27
CA LEU A 137 3.58 -0.55 6.05
C LEU A 137 2.28 -0.27 5.27
N ALA A 138 2.38 0.10 3.99
CA ALA A 138 1.21 0.30 3.13
C ALA A 138 0.39 -0.99 2.97
N GLN A 139 1.05 -2.15 2.87
CA GLN A 139 0.39 -3.46 2.83
C GLN A 139 -0.33 -3.80 4.13
N LEU A 140 0.24 -3.44 5.29
CA LEU A 140 -0.40 -3.63 6.58
C LEU A 140 -1.68 -2.82 6.71
N ALA A 141 -1.65 -1.54 6.31
CA ALA A 141 -2.83 -0.67 6.35
C ALA A 141 -3.96 -1.16 5.43
N VAL A 142 -3.63 -1.55 4.19
CA VAL A 142 -4.65 -2.12 3.29
C VAL A 142 -5.09 -3.52 3.75
N GLY A 143 -4.22 -4.30 4.38
CA GLY A 143 -4.57 -5.56 5.06
C GLY A 143 -5.67 -5.34 6.10
N LEU A 144 -5.48 -4.38 7.01
CA LEU A 144 -6.49 -3.98 7.99
C LEU A 144 -7.80 -3.49 7.34
N THR A 145 -7.70 -2.78 6.20
CA THR A 145 -8.89 -2.38 5.43
C THR A 145 -9.68 -3.61 4.94
N HIS A 146 -9.00 -4.63 4.45
CA HIS A 146 -9.64 -5.86 3.97
C HIS A 146 -10.27 -6.67 5.11
N THR A 147 -9.59 -6.80 6.24
CA THR A 147 -10.14 -7.51 7.41
C THR A 147 -11.37 -6.77 7.96
N ALA A 148 -11.34 -5.44 8.02
CA ALA A 148 -12.48 -4.61 8.44
C ALA A 148 -13.66 -4.64 7.45
N ARG A 149 -13.44 -5.15 6.23
CA ARG A 149 -14.49 -5.40 5.23
C ARG A 149 -14.97 -6.86 5.22
N GLY A 150 -14.48 -7.71 6.12
CA GLY A 150 -14.81 -9.14 6.17
C GLY A 150 -14.06 -10.01 5.16
N ASN A 151 -13.06 -9.47 4.45
CA ASN A 151 -12.22 -10.26 3.54
C ASN A 151 -11.08 -10.93 4.33
N VAL A 152 -11.38 -12.09 4.90
CA VAL A 152 -10.46 -12.89 5.73
C VAL A 152 -9.20 -13.25 4.98
N THR A 153 -9.33 -13.99 3.88
CA THR A 153 -8.19 -14.54 3.14
C THR A 153 -7.30 -13.44 2.58
N GLY A 154 -7.89 -12.41 1.97
CA GLY A 154 -7.15 -11.29 1.41
C GLY A 154 -6.48 -10.44 2.49
N GLY A 155 -7.19 -10.14 3.58
CA GLY A 155 -6.69 -9.34 4.69
C GLY A 155 -5.52 -10.02 5.42
N ALA A 156 -5.69 -11.27 5.82
CA ALA A 156 -4.65 -12.03 6.51
C ALA A 156 -3.39 -12.21 5.65
N ARG A 157 -3.54 -12.47 4.35
CA ARG A 157 -2.42 -12.56 3.41
C ARG A 157 -1.64 -11.25 3.30
N LEU A 158 -2.32 -10.11 3.22
CA LEU A 158 -1.68 -8.79 3.14
C LEU A 158 -0.95 -8.44 4.44
N LEU A 159 -1.56 -8.72 5.60
CA LEU A 159 -0.95 -8.53 6.91
C LEU A 159 0.36 -9.33 7.05
N ARG A 160 0.33 -10.63 6.72
CA ARG A 160 1.50 -11.50 6.77
C ARG A 160 2.61 -11.05 5.82
N ARG A 161 2.25 -10.64 4.60
CA ARG A 161 3.22 -10.15 3.61
C ARG A 161 3.86 -8.83 4.04
N GLY A 162 3.05 -7.87 4.49
CA GLY A 162 3.56 -6.58 4.96
C GLY A 162 4.48 -6.73 6.17
N ALA A 163 4.16 -7.66 7.07
CA ALA A 163 5.03 -8.01 8.20
C ALA A 163 6.37 -8.59 7.74
N GLY A 164 6.36 -9.50 6.75
CA GLY A 164 7.58 -10.06 6.17
C GLY A 164 8.47 -8.99 5.53
N SER A 165 7.91 -8.11 4.70
CA SER A 165 8.66 -7.01 4.08
C SER A 165 9.29 -6.06 5.12
N ALA A 166 8.57 -5.74 6.20
CA ALA A 166 9.08 -4.90 7.27
C ALA A 166 10.22 -5.57 8.06
N GLU A 167 10.12 -6.87 8.32
CA GLU A 167 11.14 -7.65 9.03
C GLU A 167 12.41 -7.84 8.18
N GLU A 168 12.25 -8.17 6.90
CA GLU A 168 13.37 -8.28 5.93
C GLU A 168 14.13 -6.96 5.81
N TRP A 169 13.40 -5.84 5.70
CA TRP A 169 14.02 -4.52 5.67
C TRP A 169 14.79 -4.22 6.97
N ALA A 170 14.20 -4.52 8.14
CA ALA A 170 14.84 -4.28 9.44
C ALA A 170 16.13 -5.08 9.60
N ALA A 171 16.15 -6.34 9.13
CA ALA A 171 17.33 -7.20 9.16
C ALA A 171 18.47 -6.67 8.29
N GLY A 172 18.15 -6.05 7.14
CA GLY A 172 19.14 -5.49 6.22
C GLY A 172 19.64 -4.08 6.57
N ALA A 173 18.79 -3.24 7.18
CA ALA A 173 19.08 -1.83 7.38
C ALA A 173 19.96 -1.51 8.60
N GLY A 174 20.07 -2.42 9.57
CA GLY A 174 20.82 -2.20 10.83
C GLY A 174 20.28 -1.07 11.71
N ARG A 175 19.08 -0.55 11.41
CA ARG A 175 18.41 0.53 12.15
C ARG A 175 17.28 -0.06 12.98
N ALA A 176 17.43 -0.02 14.31
CA ALA A 176 16.43 -0.59 15.21
C ALA A 176 15.05 0.08 15.14
N ARG A 177 14.99 1.40 14.85
CA ARG A 177 13.74 2.20 14.84
C ARG A 177 13.78 3.33 13.80
N PRO A 178 13.61 3.05 12.49
CA PRO A 178 13.52 4.11 11.49
C PRO A 178 12.37 5.06 11.81
N TYR A 179 12.62 6.38 11.82
CA TYR A 179 11.57 7.39 12.05
C TYR A 179 10.75 7.18 13.35
N GLY A 180 11.34 6.49 14.34
CA GLY A 180 10.68 6.14 15.59
C GLY A 180 9.64 5.02 15.49
N ILE A 181 9.60 4.30 14.37
CA ILE A 181 8.68 3.19 14.13
C ILE A 181 9.10 1.98 15.00
N ASP A 182 8.14 1.40 15.71
CA ASP A 182 8.30 0.14 16.45
C ASP A 182 8.00 -1.05 15.54
N LEU A 183 8.95 -1.38 14.65
CA LEU A 183 8.76 -2.45 13.66
C LEU A 183 8.49 -3.81 14.32
N GLY A 184 9.13 -4.09 15.46
CA GLY A 184 8.88 -5.33 16.22
C GLY A 184 7.43 -5.41 16.70
N GLY A 185 6.92 -4.34 17.30
CA GLY A 185 5.53 -4.26 17.73
C GLY A 185 4.53 -4.35 16.56
N VAL A 186 4.80 -3.66 15.46
CA VAL A 186 3.96 -3.67 14.26
C VAL A 186 3.93 -5.05 13.59
N VAL A 187 5.07 -5.72 13.49
CA VAL A 187 5.17 -7.08 12.92
C VAL A 187 4.41 -8.10 13.79
N ALA A 188 4.58 -8.03 15.11
CA ALA A 188 3.85 -8.90 16.04
C ALA A 188 2.33 -8.70 15.90
N TRP A 189 1.88 -7.43 15.96
CA TRP A 189 0.48 -7.06 15.76
C TRP A 189 -0.09 -7.62 14.45
N ALA A 190 0.63 -7.50 13.33
CA ALA A 190 0.16 -7.95 12.03
C ALA A 190 -0.05 -9.46 11.98
N ARG A 191 0.87 -10.23 12.58
CA ARG A 191 0.78 -11.69 12.67
C ARG A 191 -0.36 -12.15 13.57
N GLU A 192 -0.53 -11.49 14.71
CA GLU A 192 -1.62 -11.77 15.66
C GLU A 192 -2.99 -11.48 15.04
N LEU A 193 -3.15 -10.32 14.41
CA LEU A 193 -4.39 -9.94 13.73
C LEU A 193 -4.72 -10.89 12.58
N ALA A 194 -3.73 -11.27 11.76
CA ALA A 194 -3.95 -12.24 10.69
C ALA A 194 -4.47 -13.58 11.23
N ALA A 195 -3.86 -14.08 12.29
CA ALA A 195 -4.27 -15.33 12.92
C ALA A 195 -5.67 -15.23 13.55
N GLU A 196 -6.01 -14.09 14.14
CA GLU A 196 -7.35 -13.87 14.70
C GLU A 196 -8.42 -13.82 13.62
N VAL A 197 -8.19 -13.08 12.55
CA VAL A 197 -9.16 -12.94 11.45
C VAL A 197 -9.42 -14.29 10.79
N GLU A 198 -8.40 -15.13 10.65
CA GLU A 198 -8.55 -16.52 10.16
C GLU A 198 -9.39 -17.40 11.10
N ARG A 199 -9.40 -17.13 12.41
CA ARG A 199 -10.25 -17.83 13.39
C ARG A 199 -11.65 -17.25 13.53
N GLY A 200 -11.85 -16.00 13.12
CA GLY A 200 -13.07 -15.23 13.35
C GLY A 200 -14.20 -15.47 12.35
N ASP A 201 -14.15 -16.55 11.57
CA ASP A 201 -15.22 -16.99 10.64
C ASP A 201 -15.81 -15.90 9.72
N GLY A 202 -15.02 -14.90 9.32
CA GLY A 202 -15.50 -13.83 8.43
C GLY A 202 -16.07 -12.60 9.13
N VAL A 203 -16.10 -12.56 10.46
CA VAL A 203 -16.53 -11.39 11.22
C VAL A 203 -15.59 -10.21 10.92
N PRO A 204 -16.09 -9.08 10.41
CA PRO A 204 -15.27 -7.90 10.16
C PRO A 204 -14.69 -7.35 11.48
N VAL A 205 -13.41 -7.01 11.46
CA VAL A 205 -12.77 -6.37 12.62
C VAL A 205 -13.09 -4.88 12.69
N ASP A 206 -13.17 -4.33 13.89
CA ASP A 206 -13.18 -2.87 14.07
C ASP A 206 -11.78 -2.32 13.76
N ALA A 207 -11.66 -1.53 12.69
CA ALA A 207 -10.39 -1.00 12.24
C ALA A 207 -9.72 -0.04 13.25
N GLY A 208 -10.50 0.78 13.96
CA GLY A 208 -9.98 1.74 14.92
C GLY A 208 -9.55 1.04 16.21
N ALA A 209 -10.36 0.11 16.71
CA ALA A 209 -10.01 -0.68 17.90
C ALA A 209 -8.81 -1.60 17.67
N ARG A 210 -8.57 -2.01 16.42
CA ARG A 210 -7.45 -2.89 16.02
C ARG A 210 -6.30 -2.16 15.36
N ALA A 211 -6.29 -0.82 15.38
CA ALA A 211 -5.20 -0.03 14.86
C ALA A 211 -3.86 -0.34 15.57
N PRO A 212 -2.75 -0.52 14.83
CA PRO A 212 -1.44 -0.69 15.46
C PRO A 212 -0.95 0.62 16.05
N ARG A 213 -0.01 0.52 17.00
CA ARG A 213 0.87 1.62 17.38
C ARG A 213 2.12 1.57 16.51
N LEU A 214 2.20 2.43 15.51
CA LEU A 214 3.33 2.53 14.59
C LEU A 214 4.59 2.98 15.32
N ARG A 215 4.47 3.89 16.29
CA ARG A 215 5.58 4.37 17.12
C ARG A 215 5.46 3.79 18.51
N ALA A 216 6.58 3.36 19.09
CA ALA A 216 6.61 3.02 20.51
C ALA A 216 6.23 4.26 21.31
N GLY A 217 5.21 4.16 22.18
CA GLY A 217 5.02 5.16 23.21
C GLY A 217 6.30 5.30 24.03
N ALA A 218 6.58 6.49 24.54
CA ALA A 218 7.59 6.63 25.58
C ALA A 218 7.16 5.70 26.72
N ARG A 219 7.76 4.51 26.82
CA ARG A 219 7.62 3.71 28.04
C ARG A 219 8.17 4.60 29.13
N GLY A 220 7.30 5.06 30.03
CA GLY A 220 7.73 5.75 31.24
C GLY A 220 8.81 4.88 31.86
N GLN A 221 10.04 5.40 31.92
CA GLN A 221 11.06 4.89 32.81
C GLN A 221 10.55 5.24 34.21
N GLY A 222 9.71 4.38 34.77
CA GLY A 222 9.32 4.44 36.17
C GLY A 222 10.55 4.08 36.98
N SER A 223 11.12 5.11 37.61
CA SER A 223 12.05 5.00 38.74
C SER A 223 11.40 4.34 39.95
#